data_AF-A0A2V9Q737-F1
#
_entry.id   AF-A0A2V9Q737-F1
#
_cell.length_a   1.000
_cell.length_b   1.000
_cell.length_c   1.000
_cell.angle_alpha   90.00
_cell.angle_beta   90.00
_cell.angle_gamma   90.00
#
_symmetry.space_group_name_H-M   'P 1'
#
loop_
_entity.id
_entity.type
_entity.pdbx_description
1 polymer ?
#
loop_
_entity_poly.entity_id
_entity_poly.type
_entity_poly.pdbx_seq_one_letter_code
_entity_poly.pdbx_strand_id
1 'polypeptide(L)'
;MASDSKKSRWKLPLGLMATGVAGAAVLVLRGCWHRKMSWPVRYQEHSYQVCLGCGIKRLFDERSFRAYGPYSYDLNQLIAKEAAARHRDEEPQQRPA
;
A
#
# COMPACT_ATOMS: atom_id res chain seq x y z
N MET A 1 -23.12 -14.64 -56.02
CA MET A 1 -22.86 -15.25 -54.70
C MET A 1 -22.29 -14.18 -53.78
N ALA A 2 -23.08 -13.65 -52.85
CA ALA A 2 -22.65 -12.57 -51.96
C ALA A 2 -22.80 -13.03 -50.50
N SER A 3 -21.69 -13.41 -49.88
CA SER A 3 -21.67 -13.77 -48.46
C SER A 3 -20.24 -13.71 -47.92
N ASP A 4 -19.80 -12.56 -47.41
CA ASP A 4 -18.83 -12.57 -46.28
C ASP A 4 -18.63 -11.25 -45.49
N SER A 5 -19.38 -10.15 -45.70
CA SER A 5 -19.03 -8.88 -45.04
C SER A 5 -19.49 -8.72 -43.58
N LYS A 6 -20.27 -9.66 -43.03
CA LYS A 6 -20.92 -9.48 -41.69
C LYS A 6 -20.00 -9.79 -40.50
N LYS A 7 -18.90 -10.53 -40.69
CA LYS A 7 -17.99 -11.00 -39.62
C LYS A 7 -16.90 -9.99 -39.24
N SER A 8 -16.63 -9.02 -40.12
CA SER A 8 -15.57 -8.02 -39.94
C SER A 8 -15.96 -6.89 -38.97
N ARG A 9 -17.24 -6.49 -38.98
CA ARG A 9 -17.72 -5.28 -38.30
C ARG A 9 -17.79 -5.36 -36.77
N TRP A 10 -17.67 -6.56 -36.19
CA TRP A 10 -17.69 -6.78 -34.73
C TRP A 10 -16.30 -6.93 -34.10
N LYS A 11 -15.24 -7.12 -34.89
CA LYS A 11 -13.87 -7.28 -34.37
C LYS A 11 -13.25 -5.96 -33.91
N LEU A 12 -13.59 -4.86 -34.58
CA LEU A 12 -13.14 -3.51 -34.24
C LEU A 12 -13.63 -3.02 -32.86
N PRO A 13 -14.94 -3.05 -32.53
CA PRO A 13 -15.41 -2.61 -31.21
C PRO A 13 -14.92 -3.53 -30.08
N LEU A 14 -14.82 -4.85 -30.33
CA LEU A 14 -14.32 -5.81 -29.34
C LEU A 14 -12.81 -5.63 -29.07
N GLY A 15 -12.03 -5.32 -30.12
CA GLY A 15 -10.60 -5.01 -29.99
C GLY A 15 -10.35 -3.72 -29.20
N LEU A 16 -11.18 -2.69 -29.39
CA LEU A 16 -11.09 -1.42 -28.65
C LEU A 16 -11.47 -1.56 -27.17
N MET A 17 -12.44 -2.43 -26.84
CA MET A 17 -12.77 -2.72 -25.43
C MET A 17 -11.68 -3.52 -24.73
N ALA A 18 -11.07 -4.49 -25.42
CA ALA A 18 -9.99 -5.30 -24.85
C ALA A 18 -8.74 -4.46 -24.50
N THR A 19 -8.37 -3.50 -25.34
CA THR A 19 -7.23 -2.60 -25.07
C THR A 19 -7.53 -1.59 -23.95
N GLY A 20 -8.77 -1.12 -23.84
CA GLY A 20 -9.20 -0.22 -22.76
C GLY A 20 -9.10 -0.86 -21.37
N VAL A 21 -9.56 -2.10 -21.22
CA VAL A 21 -9.51 -2.83 -19.94
C VAL A 21 -8.07 -3.17 -19.54
N ALA A 22 -7.23 -3.60 -20.49
CA ALA A 22 -5.82 -3.87 -20.23
C ALA A 22 -5.05 -2.61 -19.78
N GLY A 23 -5.33 -1.45 -20.39
CA GLY A 23 -4.71 -0.17 -20.03
C GLY A 23 -5.04 0.27 -18.60
N ALA A 24 -6.31 0.15 -18.20
CA ALA A 24 -6.74 0.49 -16.84
C ALA A 24 -6.12 -0.44 -15.78
N ALA A 25 -6.02 -1.74 -16.05
CA ALA A 25 -5.42 -2.70 -15.13
C ALA A 25 -3.93 -2.42 -14.86
N VAL A 26 -3.16 -2.01 -15.87
CA VAL A 26 -1.73 -1.67 -15.70
C VAL A 26 -1.55 -0.46 -14.79
N LEU A 27 -2.43 0.54 -14.87
CA LEU A 27 -2.39 1.73 -14.02
C LEU A 27 -2.74 1.40 -12.56
N VAL A 28 -3.76 0.57 -12.33
CA VAL A 28 -4.18 0.16 -10.98
C VAL A 28 -3.17 -0.80 -10.34
N LEU A 29 -2.62 -1.77 -11.09
CA LEU A 29 -1.64 -2.74 -10.59
C LEU A 29 -0.25 -2.13 -10.37
N ARG A 30 0.06 -0.98 -11.00
CA ARG A 30 1.22 -0.14 -10.65
C ARG A 30 1.01 0.74 -9.41
N GLY A 31 -0.21 0.78 -8.86
CA GLY A 31 -0.71 1.81 -7.94
C GLY A 31 0.07 2.03 -6.63
N CYS A 32 0.62 1.01 -5.97
CA CYS A 32 1.76 1.15 -5.05
C CYS A 32 2.13 -0.19 -4.40
N TRP A 33 3.03 -0.95 -5.02
CA TRP A 33 3.82 -1.97 -4.31
C TRP A 33 4.96 -1.31 -3.54
N HIS A 34 4.60 -0.53 -2.54
CA HIS A 34 5.37 0.10 -1.46
C HIS A 34 6.88 -0.23 -1.31
N ARG A 35 7.66 0.05 -2.36
CA ARG A 35 9.14 -0.06 -2.41
C ARG A 35 9.82 1.30 -2.33
N LYS A 36 9.14 2.36 -2.77
CA LYS A 36 9.67 3.72 -2.77
C LYS A 36 9.12 4.51 -1.59
N MET A 37 9.89 4.50 -0.51
CA MET A 37 9.59 5.25 0.72
C MET A 37 10.41 6.54 0.77
N SER A 38 9.88 7.56 1.44
CA SER A 38 10.58 8.80 1.72
C SER A 38 11.75 8.58 2.68
N TRP A 39 12.61 9.58 2.79
CA TRP A 39 13.52 9.69 3.92
C TRP A 39 12.70 9.74 5.24
N PRO A 40 13.17 9.13 6.35
CA PRO A 40 12.43 9.10 7.60
C PRO A 40 12.26 10.49 8.19
N VAL A 41 11.02 10.87 8.51
CA VAL A 41 10.70 12.16 9.13
C VAL A 41 10.32 11.94 10.58
N ARG A 42 10.74 12.85 11.47
CA ARG A 42 10.36 12.84 12.88
C ARG A 42 9.05 13.56 13.12
N TYR A 43 8.21 13.00 13.97
CA TYR A 43 7.02 13.63 14.52
C TYR A 43 6.85 13.19 15.97
N GLN A 44 6.93 14.16 16.89
CA GLN A 44 7.01 13.88 18.33
C GLN A 44 8.21 12.94 18.63
N GLU A 45 7.99 11.91 19.44
CA GLU A 45 8.98 10.89 19.82
C GLU A 45 9.07 9.72 18.82
N HIS A 46 8.43 9.83 17.66
CA HIS A 46 8.38 8.78 16.64
C HIS A 46 8.95 9.24 15.31
N SER A 47 9.47 8.29 14.55
CA SER A 47 9.94 8.52 13.18
C SER A 47 9.14 7.63 12.25
N TYR A 48 8.87 8.14 11.04
CA TYR A 48 8.04 7.45 10.07
C TYR A 48 8.49 7.75 8.65
N GLN A 49 8.12 6.88 7.73
CA GLN A 49 8.30 7.08 6.29
C GLN A 49 6.95 7.13 5.60
N VAL A 50 6.91 7.82 4.46
CA VAL A 50 5.73 7.96 3.62
C VAL A 50 6.03 7.36 2.24
N CYS A 51 5.10 6.58 1.69
CA CYS A 51 5.24 6.15 0.32
C CYS A 51 5.11 7.34 -0.64
N LEU A 52 6.10 7.50 -1.50
CA LEU A 52 6.09 8.55 -2.52
C LEU A 52 5.12 8.28 -3.68
N GLY A 53 4.58 7.07 -3.76
CA GLY A 53 3.60 6.68 -4.78
C GLY A 53 2.16 6.96 -4.35
N CYS A 54 1.76 6.49 -3.16
CA CYS A 54 0.37 6.62 -2.72
C CYS A 54 0.18 7.15 -1.31
N GLY A 55 1.22 7.66 -0.64
CA GLY A 55 1.09 8.45 0.59
C GLY A 55 0.85 7.66 1.89
N ILE A 56 0.82 6.33 1.84
CA ILE A 56 0.69 5.51 3.04
C ILE A 56 1.91 5.68 3.94
N LYS A 57 1.73 5.62 5.26
CA LYS A 57 2.79 5.84 6.24
C LYS A 57 3.15 4.53 6.95
N ARG A 58 4.38 4.47 7.44
CA ARG A 58 4.90 3.37 8.28
C ARG A 58 5.89 3.90 9.29
N LEU A 59 5.88 3.35 10.50
CA LEU A 59 6.86 3.71 11.52
C LEU A 59 8.27 3.28 11.11
N PHE A 60 9.25 4.03 11.59
CA PHE A 60 10.66 3.85 11.30
C PHE A 60 11.47 3.95 12.59
N ASP A 61 12.35 2.98 12.78
CA ASP A 61 13.29 2.96 13.90
C ASP A 61 14.60 3.55 13.42
N GLU A 62 15.00 4.68 14.02
CA GLU A 62 16.24 5.36 13.69
C GLU A 62 17.48 4.62 14.21
N ARG A 63 17.34 3.81 15.26
CA ARG A 63 18.47 3.09 15.87
C ARG A 63 18.90 1.91 14.99
N SER A 64 17.93 1.08 14.60
CA SER A 64 18.19 -0.03 13.66
C SER A 64 18.15 0.40 12.19
N PHE A 65 17.76 1.65 11.93
CA PHE A 65 17.56 2.24 10.60
C PHE A 65 16.62 1.40 9.71
N ARG A 66 15.49 0.95 10.27
CA ARG A 66 14.53 0.06 9.61
C ARG A 66 13.08 0.48 9.83
N ALA A 67 12.27 0.35 8.79
CA ALA A 67 10.82 0.51 8.89
C ALA A 67 10.20 -0.70 9.60
N TYR A 68 9.23 -0.48 10.49
CA TYR A 68 8.58 -1.53 11.27
C TYR A 68 7.07 -1.29 11.37
N GLY A 69 6.35 -2.29 11.91
CA GLY A 69 4.92 -2.19 12.14
C GLY A 69 4.07 -2.19 10.85
N PRO A 70 2.75 -2.00 11.00
CA PRO A 70 1.82 -1.97 9.87
C PRO A 70 1.89 -0.64 9.10
N TYR A 71 1.25 -0.63 7.93
CA TYR A 71 1.01 0.59 7.18
C TYR A 71 -0.33 1.22 7.59
N SER A 72 -0.39 2.56 7.62
CA SER A 72 -1.64 3.32 7.74
C SER A 72 -1.51 4.70 7.13
N TYR A 73 -2.62 5.29 6.73
CA TYR A 73 -2.67 6.69 6.32
C TYR A 73 -2.70 7.65 7.52
N ASP A 74 -3.16 7.15 8.68
CA ASP A 74 -3.20 7.89 9.93
C ASP A 74 -1.96 7.56 10.78
N LEU A 75 -1.10 8.56 10.96
CA LEU A 75 0.12 8.42 11.76
C LEU A 75 -0.20 8.23 13.26
N ASN A 76 -1.21 8.93 13.77
CA ASN A 76 -1.56 8.85 15.19
C ASN A 76 -2.08 7.45 15.54
N GLN A 77 -2.81 6.82 14.61
CA GLN A 77 -3.23 5.43 14.76
C GLN A 77 -2.03 4.47 14.84
N LEU A 78 -0.96 4.70 14.07
CA LEU A 78 0.26 3.88 14.15
C LEU A 78 0.94 4.05 15.51
N ILE A 79 1.06 5.29 15.97
CA ILE A 79 1.67 5.63 17.26
C ILE A 79 0.89 4.99 18.42
N ALA A 80 -0.43 5.11 18.42
CA ALA A 80 -1.28 4.52 19.46
C ALA A 80 -1.17 2.99 19.52
N LYS A 81 -1.07 2.32 18.36
CA LYS A 81 -0.86 0.87 18.29
C LYS A 81 0.50 0.44 18.84
N GLU A 82 1.55 1.18 18.51
CA GLU A 82 2.90 0.94 19.04
C GLU A 82 2.93 1.12 20.56
N ALA A 83 2.34 2.20 21.08
CA ALA A 83 2.26 2.43 22.52
C ALA A 83 1.50 1.29 23.23
N ALA A 84 0.37 0.86 22.68
CA ALA A 84 -0.41 -0.25 23.23
C ALA A 84 0.35 -1.59 23.18
N ALA A 85 1.17 -1.83 22.14
CA ALA A 85 2.01 -3.02 22.05
C ALA A 85 3.10 -3.02 23.14
N ARG A 86 3.78 -1.89 23.35
CA ARG A 86 4.80 -1.76 24.41
C ARG A 86 4.23 -2.01 25.80
N HIS A 87 3.08 -1.42 26.11
CA HIS A 87 2.42 -1.65 27.40
C HIS A 87 2.08 -3.13 27.64
N ARG A 88 1.73 -3.88 26.59
CA ARG A 88 1.47 -5.32 26.70
C ARG A 88 2.74 -6.12 26.98
N ASP A 89 3.85 -5.75 26.35
CA ASP A 89 5.13 -6.43 26.54
C ASP A 89 5.74 -6.11 27.92
N GLU A 90 5.40 -4.94 28.49
CA GLU A 90 5.81 -4.49 29.82
C GLU A 90 4.94 -5.04 30.96
N GLU A 91 3.73 -5.54 30.67
CA GLU A 91 2.88 -6.19 31.67
C GLU A 91 3.57 -7.50 32.12
N PRO A 92 4.07 -7.61 33.36
CA PRO A 92 4.68 -8.83 33.83
C PRO A 92 3.59 -9.89 33.79
N GLN A 93 3.83 -10.95 33.03
CA GLN A 93 3.00 -12.14 33.01
C GLN A 93 2.75 -12.61 34.45
N GLN A 94 1.64 -12.14 35.03
CA GLN A 94 1.14 -12.57 36.32
C GLN A 94 0.71 -14.02 36.13
N ARG A 95 1.68 -14.92 36.27
CA ARG A 95 1.43 -16.36 36.39
C ARG A 95 0.60 -16.52 37.67
N PRO A 96 -0.65 -17.00 37.60
CA PRO A 96 -1.35 -17.39 38.81
C PRO A 96 -0.52 -18.48 39.50
N ALA A 97 -0.34 -18.31 40.81
CA ALA A 97 0.41 -19.20 41.68
C ALA A 97 -0.27 -20.58 41.81
#